data_AF-A0A0D9WD37-F1
#
_entry.id   AF-A0A0D9WD37-F1
#
_cell.length_a   1.000
_cell.length_b   1.000
_cell.length_c   1.000
_cell.angle_alpha   90.00
_cell.angle_beta   90.00
_cell.angle_gamma   90.00
#
_symmetry.space_group_name_H-M   'P 1'
#
loop_
_entity.id
_entity.type
_entity.pdbx_description
1 polymer ?
#
loop_
_entity_poly.entity_id
_entity_poly.type
_entity_poly.pdbx_seq_one_letter_code
_entity_poly.pdbx_strand_id
1 'polypeptide(L)'
;MAMASLARRRAAEAVLLRRPQAAAAVAAWASAWRGYAAAASGEESDVVVIGGGPGGYVAAIKAAQLGLKTTCIEKRGTLGGTCLNVGCIPSKALLHSSHMYHEAKDSFAHHGIKFSNLEIDLPAMMSQKDKAVAGLTKGIEGLFKKNKVEYVKGFGKLTSHSEVSVDLLDGGSTTVKGKNIIIATGSDVKSLPGVTIDEKKIVSSTGALALSEIPKKLVVIGAGYIGLEMGSVWNRLGSEVTVVEFAPDIVPSMDGEIRKQFQRMLEKQKMKFMLKTKVVGVDTSGSGVKLTVEPAAGGEQSILECDIVLVSAGRVPYTAGLGLDALGVEIDKGGRILVDKRFMTNVKGVYAIGDAIPGPMLAHKAEEDGVACVEFIAGKEGHVDYDTVPGVVYTHPEVASVGKTEEQVKASGVAYQVGKFPLLANSRAKAIDDAEGLVKVVAEKETDRILGVHIMAPNAGEIIHEAVLALQYGASSEDVARTCHAHPTVSEALKEACLQTYLKAIHI
;
A
#
# COMPACT_ATOMS: atom_id res chain seq x y z
N MET A 1 -44.24 -10.93 -29.15
CA MET A 1 -44.99 -12.18 -29.38
C MET A 1 -43.97 -13.30 -29.49
N ALA A 2 -43.72 -14.08 -28.43
CA ALA A 2 -44.38 -15.38 -28.11
C ALA A 2 -44.16 -16.43 -29.23
N MET A 3 -43.74 -17.68 -29.07
CA MET A 3 -43.59 -18.67 -27.97
C MET A 3 -42.78 -19.85 -28.57
N ALA A 4 -41.81 -20.48 -27.90
CA ALA A 4 -41.91 -21.66 -27.00
C ALA A 4 -42.20 -23.06 -27.62
N SER A 5 -41.17 -23.93 -27.52
CA SER A 5 -41.16 -25.28 -26.88
C SER A 5 -41.46 -26.61 -27.63
N LEU A 6 -40.65 -27.62 -27.22
CA LEU A 6 -40.97 -29.02 -26.79
C LEU A 6 -41.06 -30.21 -27.77
N ALA A 7 -40.21 -31.23 -27.51
CA ALA A 7 -40.51 -32.69 -27.50
C ALA A 7 -39.31 -33.44 -26.82
N ARG A 8 -39.38 -34.07 -25.62
CA ARG A 8 -40.05 -35.29 -25.07
C ARG A 8 -39.55 -36.66 -25.57
N ARG A 9 -39.03 -37.50 -24.64
CA ARG A 9 -39.28 -38.96 -24.43
C ARG A 9 -38.47 -39.42 -23.18
N ARG A 10 -39.08 -39.69 -22.00
CA ARG A 10 -39.74 -40.90 -21.44
C ARG A 10 -38.81 -42.04 -21.00
N ALA A 11 -39.06 -42.51 -19.78
CA ALA A 11 -38.34 -43.51 -18.97
C ALA A 11 -39.16 -44.81 -18.76
N ALA A 12 -38.49 -45.91 -18.33
CA ALA A 12 -38.96 -47.05 -17.50
C ALA A 12 -37.79 -48.07 -17.38
N GLU A 13 -37.20 -48.41 -16.22
CA GLU A 13 -37.60 -49.25 -15.06
C GLU A 13 -37.32 -50.78 -15.17
N ALA A 14 -36.60 -51.33 -14.16
CA ALA A 14 -36.67 -52.69 -13.53
C ALA A 14 -35.27 -53.20 -13.07
N VAL A 15 -34.90 -53.22 -11.77
CA VAL A 15 -35.22 -54.14 -10.64
C VAL A 15 -34.17 -55.26 -10.40
N LEU A 16 -33.46 -55.12 -9.26
CA LEU A 16 -32.90 -56.07 -8.28
C LEU A 16 -32.39 -57.47 -8.70
N LEU A 17 -31.21 -57.85 -8.15
CA LEU A 17 -30.98 -59.08 -7.38
C LEU A 17 -29.61 -59.07 -6.63
N ARG A 18 -29.69 -59.32 -5.30
CA ARG A 18 -28.77 -60.05 -4.39
C ARG A 18 -27.37 -59.51 -3.99
N ARG A 19 -27.27 -59.20 -2.69
CA ARG A 19 -26.12 -59.22 -1.75
C ARG A 19 -25.49 -60.64 -1.63
N PRO A 20 -24.24 -60.86 -1.14
CA PRO A 20 -23.83 -60.47 0.23
C PRO A 20 -22.33 -60.19 0.57
N GLN A 21 -22.15 -59.66 1.80
CA GLN A 21 -21.04 -59.85 2.76
C GLN A 21 -19.60 -59.40 2.45
N ALA A 22 -19.12 -58.39 3.17
CA ALA A 22 -18.16 -58.54 4.27
C ALA A 22 -17.81 -57.16 4.87
N ALA A 23 -18.24 -56.93 6.11
CA ALA A 23 -17.85 -55.78 6.91
C ALA A 23 -16.97 -56.29 8.06
N ALA A 24 -15.68 -55.99 8.00
CA ALA A 24 -14.75 -56.09 9.13
C ALA A 24 -13.46 -55.34 8.80
N ALA A 25 -13.31 -54.12 9.32
CA ALA A 25 -12.04 -53.47 9.70
C ALA A 25 -12.24 -51.94 9.80
N VAL A 26 -12.96 -51.48 10.83
CA VAL A 26 -12.91 -50.07 11.28
C VAL A 26 -12.72 -50.08 12.79
N ALA A 27 -11.49 -50.32 13.24
CA ALA A 27 -11.08 -50.07 14.62
C ALA A 27 -9.55 -50.13 14.72
N ALA A 28 -8.84 -49.06 14.32
CA ALA A 28 -7.44 -48.83 14.74
C ALA A 28 -6.88 -47.44 14.35
N TRP A 29 -7.66 -46.36 14.28
CA TRP A 29 -7.10 -45.02 14.00
C TRP A 29 -7.76 -43.95 14.88
N ALA A 30 -7.63 -44.09 16.20
CA ALA A 30 -8.09 -43.10 17.15
C ALA A 30 -7.24 -43.15 18.44
N SER A 31 -5.95 -42.81 18.35
CA SER A 31 -5.10 -42.57 19.53
C SER A 31 -3.80 -41.78 19.23
N ALA A 32 -3.84 -40.83 18.30
CA ALA A 32 -2.72 -39.91 18.08
C ALA A 32 -3.18 -38.45 17.92
N TRP A 33 -4.06 -37.99 18.82
CA TRP A 33 -4.23 -36.57 19.11
C TRP A 33 -3.75 -36.32 20.54
N ARG A 34 -2.44 -36.21 20.69
CA ARG A 34 -1.79 -35.50 21.82
C ARG A 34 -1.12 -34.27 21.23
N GLY A 35 -1.31 -33.15 21.92
CA GLY A 35 -1.05 -31.80 21.42
C GLY A 35 0.38 -31.54 20.97
N TYR A 36 0.50 -30.77 19.88
CA TYR A 36 1.71 -30.03 19.57
C TYR A 36 1.73 -28.75 20.42
N ALA A 37 2.09 -28.92 21.69
CA ALA A 37 2.75 -27.88 22.46
C ALA A 37 4.20 -28.35 22.65
N ALA A 38 5.15 -27.46 22.35
CA ALA A 38 6.60 -27.62 22.49
C ALA A 38 7.26 -28.71 21.61
N ALA A 39 7.54 -28.37 20.35
CA ALA A 39 8.83 -28.75 19.77
C ALA A 39 9.78 -27.57 20.00
N ALA A 40 10.50 -27.62 21.12
CA ALA A 40 11.59 -26.70 21.38
C ALA A 40 12.83 -27.11 20.56
N SER A 41 13.48 -26.07 20.01
CA SER A 41 14.93 -25.86 20.00
C SER A 41 15.84 -26.93 19.38
N GLY A 42 16.37 -26.65 18.19
CA GLY A 42 17.66 -27.24 17.78
C GLY A 42 17.97 -27.23 16.30
N GLU A 43 16.96 -27.24 15.42
CA GLU A 43 17.25 -27.33 13.99
C GLU A 43 17.45 -25.97 13.36
N GLU A 44 18.66 -25.74 12.84
CA GLU A 44 19.07 -24.56 12.09
C GLU A 44 18.18 -24.34 10.85
N SER A 45 17.70 -23.10 10.66
CA SER A 45 17.01 -22.68 9.44
C SER A 45 18.01 -22.21 8.38
N ASP A 46 17.69 -22.40 7.10
CA ASP A 46 18.50 -21.83 6.02
C ASP A 46 18.27 -20.32 5.91
N VAL A 47 17.04 -19.87 6.16
CA VAL A 47 16.64 -18.45 6.15
C VAL A 47 15.79 -18.13 7.38
N VAL A 48 16.15 -17.06 8.09
CA VAL A 48 15.34 -16.46 9.15
C VAL A 48 14.93 -15.06 8.72
N VAL A 49 13.64 -14.74 8.79
CA VAL A 49 13.10 -13.43 8.44
C VAL A 49 12.60 -12.74 9.71
N ILE A 50 13.08 -11.53 9.99
CA ILE A 50 12.61 -10.70 11.11
C ILE A 50 11.66 -9.64 10.55
N GLY A 51 10.36 -9.82 10.79
CA GLY A 51 9.28 -8.96 10.30
C GLY A 51 8.33 -9.70 9.37
N GLY A 52 7.03 -9.64 9.65
CA GLY A 52 5.96 -10.30 8.91
C GLY A 52 5.19 -9.36 7.98
N GLY A 53 5.78 -8.24 7.56
CA GLY A 53 5.22 -7.32 6.55
C GLY A 53 5.33 -7.81 5.11
N PRO A 54 4.89 -7.04 4.10
CA PRO A 54 4.92 -7.42 2.69
C PRO A 54 6.25 -8.04 2.26
N GLY A 55 7.38 -7.33 2.43
CA GLY A 55 8.69 -7.89 2.08
C GLY A 55 9.05 -9.14 2.88
N GLY A 56 8.72 -9.17 4.17
CA GLY A 56 9.07 -10.29 5.05
C GLY A 56 8.29 -11.58 4.76
N TYR A 57 6.95 -11.52 4.71
CA TYR A 57 6.15 -12.72 4.45
C TYR A 57 6.32 -13.22 3.01
N VAL A 58 6.52 -12.32 2.03
CA VAL A 58 6.83 -12.71 0.65
C VAL A 58 8.20 -13.37 0.57
N ALA A 59 9.24 -12.79 1.18
CA ALA A 59 10.56 -13.41 1.26
C ALA A 59 10.48 -14.80 1.92
N ALA A 60 9.76 -14.93 3.04
CA ALA A 60 9.65 -16.20 3.75
C ALA A 60 8.97 -17.29 2.89
N ILE A 61 7.88 -16.94 2.19
CA ILE A 61 7.20 -17.84 1.26
C ILE A 61 8.09 -18.20 0.08
N LYS A 62 8.75 -17.22 -0.54
CA LYS A 62 9.66 -17.44 -1.67
C LYS A 62 10.83 -18.34 -1.28
N ALA A 63 11.40 -18.17 -0.09
CA ALA A 63 12.51 -18.98 0.39
C ALA A 63 12.08 -20.45 0.54
N ALA A 64 10.93 -20.68 1.15
CA ALA A 64 10.34 -22.01 1.24
C ALA A 64 10.02 -22.62 -0.14
N GLN A 65 9.54 -21.83 -1.11
CA GLN A 65 9.32 -22.29 -2.49
C GLN A 65 10.61 -22.67 -3.22
N LEU A 66 11.74 -22.05 -2.86
CA LEU A 66 13.06 -22.42 -3.36
C LEU A 66 13.71 -23.57 -2.57
N GLY A 67 12.97 -24.21 -1.65
CA GLY A 67 13.42 -25.39 -0.91
C GLY A 67 14.24 -25.08 0.35
N LEU A 68 14.30 -23.81 0.77
CA LEU A 68 15.03 -23.39 1.97
C LEU A 68 14.16 -23.55 3.21
N LYS A 69 14.70 -24.17 4.26
CA LYS A 69 14.02 -24.22 5.56
C LYS A 69 13.94 -22.81 6.13
N THR A 70 12.72 -22.34 6.38
CA THR A 70 12.47 -20.91 6.63
C THR A 70 11.66 -20.68 7.90
N THR A 71 12.14 -19.75 8.72
CA THR A 71 11.44 -19.27 9.92
C THR A 71 11.17 -17.76 9.79
N CYS A 72 9.94 -17.32 10.08
CA CYS A 72 9.56 -15.91 10.11
C CYS A 72 9.17 -15.51 11.54
N ILE A 73 9.73 -14.39 12.03
CA ILE A 73 9.53 -13.86 13.37
C ILE A 73 8.73 -12.56 13.26
N GLU A 74 7.59 -12.43 13.96
CA GLU A 74 6.78 -11.20 13.97
C GLU A 74 6.25 -10.91 15.38
N LYS A 75 6.43 -9.66 15.81
CA LYS A 75 6.07 -9.16 17.15
C LYS A 75 4.62 -8.68 17.25
N ARG A 76 3.97 -8.40 16.13
CA ARG A 76 2.57 -7.92 16.09
C ARG A 76 1.56 -9.01 16.45
N GLY A 77 1.95 -10.29 16.37
CA GLY A 77 1.07 -11.43 16.58
C GLY A 77 0.23 -11.81 15.35
N THR A 78 -0.28 -10.83 14.59
CA THR A 78 -0.85 -11.02 13.25
C THR A 78 0.16 -10.69 12.15
N LEU A 79 0.18 -11.49 11.08
CA LEU A 79 1.04 -11.28 9.90
C LEU A 79 0.49 -10.19 8.97
N GLY A 80 1.28 -9.79 7.97
CA GLY A 80 0.97 -8.76 6.97
C GLY A 80 1.50 -7.36 7.30
N GLY A 81 2.16 -7.20 8.45
CA GLY A 81 2.86 -5.99 8.88
C GLY A 81 2.01 -4.72 8.86
N THR A 82 2.65 -3.57 8.68
CA THR A 82 1.99 -2.26 8.65
C THR A 82 0.93 -2.19 7.56
N CYS A 83 1.25 -2.62 6.34
CA CYS A 83 0.38 -2.48 5.18
C CYS A 83 -0.98 -3.16 5.36
N LEU A 84 -1.00 -4.41 5.85
CA LEU A 84 -2.25 -5.13 6.06
C LEU A 84 -2.99 -4.67 7.33
N ASN A 85 -2.28 -4.45 8.43
CA ASN A 85 -2.93 -4.27 9.72
C ASN A 85 -3.34 -2.81 10.00
N VAL A 86 -2.52 -1.83 9.59
CA VAL A 86 -2.67 -0.41 9.98
C VAL A 86 -2.28 0.56 8.85
N GLY A 87 -2.44 0.14 7.59
CA GLY A 87 -1.97 0.87 6.41
C GLY A 87 -2.85 0.68 5.18
N CYS A 88 -2.30 0.08 4.13
CA CYS A 88 -2.90 -0.08 2.80
C CYS A 88 -4.31 -0.65 2.82
N ILE A 89 -4.52 -1.81 3.44
CA ILE A 89 -5.81 -2.51 3.39
C ILE A 89 -6.90 -1.74 4.15
N PRO A 90 -6.69 -1.36 5.42
CA PRO A 90 -7.71 -0.60 6.14
C PRO A 90 -7.99 0.76 5.51
N SER A 91 -6.98 1.48 5.00
CA SER A 91 -7.21 2.75 4.30
C SER A 91 -8.06 2.57 3.04
N LYS A 92 -7.78 1.57 2.20
CA LYS A 92 -8.50 1.32 0.95
C LYS A 92 -9.94 0.90 1.22
N ALA A 93 -10.18 0.12 2.28
CA ALA A 93 -11.53 -0.21 2.72
C ALA A 93 -12.34 1.06 3.08
N LEU A 94 -11.75 1.96 3.89
CA LEU A 94 -12.43 3.20 4.29
C LEU A 94 -12.58 4.19 3.12
N LEU A 95 -11.59 4.30 2.23
CA LEU A 95 -11.65 5.12 1.02
C LEU A 95 -12.81 4.69 0.13
N HIS A 96 -12.98 3.38 -0.07
CA HIS A 96 -14.09 2.85 -0.84
C HIS A 96 -15.44 3.13 -0.18
N SER A 97 -15.61 2.80 1.10
CA SER A 97 -16.89 3.03 1.80
C SER A 97 -17.26 4.53 1.89
N SER A 98 -16.28 5.40 2.16
CA SER A 98 -16.51 6.85 2.20
C SER A 98 -16.82 7.43 0.81
N HIS A 99 -16.24 6.88 -0.26
CA HIS A 99 -16.57 7.26 -1.63
C HIS A 99 -17.98 6.80 -2.01
N MET A 100 -18.40 5.59 -1.66
CA MET A 100 -19.79 5.15 -1.85
C MET A 100 -20.80 6.07 -1.17
N TYR A 101 -20.51 6.51 0.06
CA TYR A 101 -21.35 7.47 0.78
C TYR A 101 -21.41 8.83 0.06
N HIS A 102 -20.26 9.33 -0.40
CA HIS A 102 -20.18 10.58 -1.15
C HIS A 102 -20.96 10.51 -2.48
N GLU A 103 -20.80 9.43 -3.25
CA GLU A 103 -21.52 9.22 -4.51
C GLU A 103 -23.03 9.15 -4.30
N ALA A 104 -23.46 8.43 -3.25
CA ALA A 104 -24.88 8.40 -2.88
C ALA A 104 -25.40 9.82 -2.59
N LYS A 105 -24.62 10.61 -1.85
CA LYS A 105 -25.00 11.95 -1.41
C LYS A 105 -25.08 12.96 -2.55
N ASP A 106 -24.07 12.98 -3.42
CA ASP A 106 -23.85 14.09 -4.35
C ASP A 106 -24.11 13.71 -5.82
N SER A 107 -23.93 12.43 -6.21
CA SER A 107 -23.96 11.98 -7.61
C SER A 107 -25.25 11.25 -7.99
N PHE A 108 -25.81 10.40 -7.12
CA PHE A 108 -26.93 9.48 -7.44
C PHE A 108 -28.18 10.17 -8.02
N ALA A 109 -28.51 11.37 -7.55
CA ALA A 109 -29.66 12.12 -8.03
C ALA A 109 -29.56 12.44 -9.54
N HIS A 110 -28.35 12.70 -10.04
CA HIS A 110 -28.08 12.97 -11.46
C HIS A 110 -28.27 11.69 -12.31
N HIS A 111 -28.07 10.51 -11.72
CA HIS A 111 -28.35 9.21 -12.33
C HIS A 111 -29.80 8.74 -12.16
N GLY A 112 -30.70 9.60 -11.65
CA GLY A 112 -32.10 9.25 -11.44
C GLY A 112 -32.36 8.32 -10.26
N ILE A 113 -31.36 8.07 -9.42
CA ILE A 113 -31.50 7.27 -8.20
C ILE A 113 -31.91 8.22 -7.06
N LYS A 114 -33.07 7.95 -6.46
CA LYS A 114 -33.62 8.77 -5.37
C LYS A 114 -33.86 7.91 -4.13
N PHE A 115 -33.50 8.46 -2.97
CA PHE A 115 -33.80 7.92 -1.66
C PHE A 115 -34.04 9.10 -0.70
N SER A 116 -34.72 8.87 0.41
CA SER A 116 -35.14 9.97 1.30
C SER A 116 -34.11 10.28 2.39
N ASN A 117 -33.48 9.25 2.97
CA ASN A 117 -32.56 9.38 4.09
C ASN A 117 -31.26 8.62 3.81
N LEU A 118 -30.15 9.33 3.68
CA LEU A 118 -28.81 8.75 3.64
C LEU A 118 -28.13 8.97 4.98
N GLU A 119 -27.77 7.87 5.62
CA GLU A 119 -27.10 7.84 6.91
C GLU A 119 -25.82 7.01 6.81
N ILE A 120 -24.83 7.34 7.64
CA ILE A 120 -23.60 6.57 7.77
C ILE A 120 -23.60 5.82 9.10
N ASP A 121 -23.57 4.49 9.03
CA ASP A 121 -23.30 3.63 10.17
C ASP A 121 -21.77 3.42 10.27
N LEU A 122 -21.12 4.27 11.05
CA LEU A 122 -19.67 4.21 11.26
C LEU A 122 -19.22 2.88 11.90
N PRO A 123 -19.88 2.35 12.94
CA PRO A 123 -19.59 1.01 13.46
C PRO A 123 -19.62 -0.08 12.38
N ALA A 124 -20.62 -0.08 11.49
CA ALA A 124 -20.70 -1.05 10.40
C ALA A 124 -19.55 -0.88 9.39
N MET A 125 -19.18 0.37 9.04
CA MET A 125 -18.03 0.66 8.18
C MET A 125 -16.72 0.14 8.78
N MET A 126 -16.49 0.38 10.08
CA MET A 126 -15.31 -0.12 10.79
C MET A 126 -15.29 -1.64 10.87
N SER A 127 -16.43 -2.27 11.13
CA SER A 127 -16.56 -3.73 11.16
C SER A 127 -16.26 -4.37 9.80
N GLN A 128 -16.69 -3.76 8.69
CA GLN A 128 -16.37 -4.24 7.34
C GLN A 128 -14.86 -4.21 7.08
N LYS A 129 -14.20 -3.09 7.44
CA LYS A 129 -12.74 -2.94 7.37
C LYS A 129 -12.04 -4.03 8.18
N ASP A 130 -12.42 -4.21 9.44
CA ASP A 130 -11.81 -5.18 10.34
C ASP A 130 -12.00 -6.62 9.85
N LYS A 131 -13.17 -6.92 9.27
CA LYS A 131 -13.41 -8.21 8.63
C LYS A 131 -12.47 -8.45 7.45
N ALA A 132 -12.23 -7.45 6.60
CA ALA A 132 -11.28 -7.56 5.49
C ALA A 132 -9.85 -7.81 5.99
N VAL A 133 -9.39 -7.04 6.98
CA VAL A 133 -8.07 -7.22 7.61
C VAL A 133 -7.95 -8.61 8.25
N ALA A 134 -8.94 -9.04 9.05
CA ALA A 134 -8.93 -10.34 9.72
C ALA A 134 -8.95 -11.50 8.72
N GLY A 135 -9.68 -11.37 7.61
CA GLY A 135 -9.71 -12.38 6.54
C GLY A 135 -8.35 -12.55 5.88
N LEU A 136 -7.71 -11.44 5.49
CA LEU A 136 -6.43 -11.44 4.80
C LEU A 136 -5.27 -11.87 5.71
N THR A 137 -5.25 -11.44 6.97
CA THR A 137 -4.21 -11.84 7.95
C THR A 137 -4.23 -13.36 8.18
N LYS A 138 -5.42 -13.96 8.35
CA LYS A 138 -5.60 -15.41 8.40
C LYS A 138 -5.19 -16.10 7.10
N GLY A 139 -5.43 -15.45 5.96
CA GLY A 139 -4.96 -15.90 4.66
C GLY A 139 -3.44 -16.08 4.62
N ILE A 140 -2.68 -15.11 5.11
CA ILE A 140 -1.21 -15.19 5.17
C ILE A 140 -0.75 -16.31 6.12
N GLU A 141 -1.36 -16.46 7.30
CA GLU A 141 -1.04 -17.61 8.17
C GLU A 141 -1.32 -18.95 7.47
N GLY A 142 -2.39 -19.03 6.68
CA GLY A 142 -2.68 -20.19 5.82
C GLY A 142 -1.62 -20.43 4.76
N LEU A 143 -1.10 -19.36 4.13
CA LEU A 143 0.01 -19.44 3.16
C LEU A 143 1.30 -19.93 3.82
N PHE A 144 1.62 -19.48 5.03
CA PHE A 144 2.78 -20.00 5.78
C PHE A 144 2.66 -21.49 6.03
N LYS A 145 1.49 -21.96 6.51
CA LYS A 145 1.22 -23.40 6.68
C LYS A 145 1.37 -24.18 5.39
N LYS A 146 0.82 -23.67 4.28
CA LYS A 146 0.91 -24.31 2.95
C LYS A 146 2.36 -24.45 2.48
N ASN A 147 3.19 -23.43 2.73
CA ASN A 147 4.60 -23.42 2.34
C ASN A 147 5.54 -23.96 3.43
N LYS A 148 5.02 -24.46 4.56
CA LYS A 148 5.81 -24.96 5.70
C LYS A 148 6.80 -23.92 6.27
N VAL A 149 6.44 -22.64 6.23
CA VAL A 149 7.18 -21.58 6.91
C VAL A 149 6.86 -21.67 8.41
N GLU A 150 7.89 -21.78 9.24
CA GLU A 150 7.73 -21.72 10.69
C GLU A 150 7.40 -20.28 11.11
N TYR A 151 6.34 -20.11 11.89
CA TYR A 151 5.93 -18.80 12.39
C TYR A 151 6.21 -18.69 13.89
N VAL A 152 7.16 -17.83 14.26
CA VAL A 152 7.49 -17.51 15.65
C VAL A 152 6.91 -16.15 16.02
N LYS A 153 6.05 -16.13 17.05
CA LYS A 153 5.37 -14.92 17.54
C LYS A 153 6.18 -14.27 18.65
N GLY A 154 6.87 -13.18 18.36
CA GLY A 154 7.71 -12.50 19.33
C GLY A 154 8.60 -11.41 18.74
N PHE A 155 9.34 -10.73 19.63
CA PHE A 155 10.28 -9.69 19.27
C PHE A 155 11.65 -10.30 18.96
N GLY A 156 12.05 -10.28 17.69
CA GLY A 156 13.36 -10.77 17.26
C GLY A 156 14.46 -9.71 17.45
N LYS A 157 15.57 -10.12 18.05
CA LYS A 157 16.80 -9.33 18.22
C LYS A 157 18.01 -10.15 17.78
N LEU A 158 18.87 -9.56 16.96
CA LEU A 158 20.12 -10.18 16.54
C LEU A 158 21.06 -10.30 17.74
N THR A 159 21.55 -11.51 17.99
CA THR A 159 22.58 -11.79 19.00
C THR A 159 23.92 -12.15 18.38
N SER A 160 23.90 -12.64 17.13
CA SER A 160 25.08 -12.84 16.28
C SER A 160 24.67 -12.82 14.80
N HIS A 161 25.63 -12.99 13.89
CA HIS A 161 25.35 -13.06 12.45
C HIS A 161 24.53 -14.30 12.03
N SER A 162 24.29 -15.25 12.94
CA SER A 162 23.54 -16.49 12.68
C SER A 162 22.51 -16.84 13.75
N GLU A 163 22.28 -15.96 14.73
CA GLU A 163 21.34 -16.22 15.83
C GLU A 163 20.46 -15.00 16.13
N VAL A 164 19.17 -15.28 16.35
CA VAL A 164 18.15 -14.31 16.74
C VAL A 164 17.52 -14.75 18.05
N SER A 165 17.68 -13.96 19.11
CA SER A 165 16.86 -14.12 20.33
C SER A 165 15.46 -13.61 20.06
N VAL A 166 14.45 -14.34 20.53
CA VAL A 166 13.04 -13.97 20.36
C VAL A 166 12.36 -13.92 21.71
N ASP A 167 11.95 -12.73 22.14
CA ASP A 167 11.07 -12.55 23.30
C ASP A 167 9.63 -12.89 22.87
N LEU A 168 9.11 -14.00 23.37
CA LEU A 168 7.84 -14.56 22.90
C LEU A 168 6.64 -13.78 23.43
N LEU A 169 5.58 -13.66 22.62
CA LEU A 169 4.36 -12.94 23.00
C LEU A 169 3.58 -13.60 24.14
N ASP A 170 3.68 -14.91 24.30
CA ASP A 170 3.09 -15.69 25.40
C ASP A 170 3.99 -15.76 26.65
N GLY A 171 5.12 -15.07 26.63
CA GLY A 171 6.10 -15.02 27.71
C GLY A 171 7.27 -15.98 27.50
N GLY A 172 8.41 -15.64 28.13
CA GLY A 172 9.66 -16.37 27.94
C GLY A 172 10.44 -15.93 26.71
N SER A 173 11.50 -16.67 26.38
CA SER A 173 12.35 -16.40 25.23
C SER A 173 12.79 -17.69 24.55
N THR A 174 13.12 -17.59 23.27
CA THR A 174 13.74 -18.66 22.49
C THR A 174 14.88 -18.10 21.64
N THR A 175 15.68 -18.98 21.04
CA THR A 175 16.72 -18.61 20.07
C THR A 175 16.48 -19.35 18.77
N VAL A 176 16.43 -18.60 17.68
CA VAL A 176 16.32 -19.13 16.32
C VAL A 176 17.68 -19.00 15.65
N LYS A 177 18.21 -20.10 15.11
CA LYS A 177 19.47 -20.09 14.36
C LYS A 177 19.19 -20.10 12.87
N GLY A 178 19.96 -19.31 12.12
CA GLY A 178 19.79 -19.15 10.68
C GLY A 178 21.12 -18.99 9.96
N LYS A 179 21.31 -19.67 8.82
CA LYS A 179 22.47 -19.44 7.94
C LYS A 179 22.43 -18.06 7.30
N ASN A 180 21.23 -17.58 6.97
CA ASN A 180 20.96 -16.26 6.42
C ASN A 180 19.85 -15.60 7.22
N ILE A 181 20.01 -14.32 7.58
CA ILE A 181 19.01 -13.55 8.32
C ILE A 181 18.59 -12.35 7.47
N ILE A 182 17.30 -12.21 7.20
CA ILE A 182 16.71 -11.09 6.45
C ILE A 182 15.97 -10.18 7.43
N ILE A 183 16.41 -8.93 7.53
CA ILE A 183 15.76 -7.87 8.31
C ILE A 183 14.69 -7.21 7.44
N ALA A 184 13.42 -7.41 7.80
CA ALA A 184 12.23 -6.89 7.12
C ALA A 184 11.32 -6.14 8.11
N THR A 185 11.92 -5.40 9.03
CA THR A 185 11.26 -4.82 10.22
C THR A 185 10.37 -3.60 9.92
N GLY A 186 10.40 -3.13 8.67
CA GLY A 186 9.51 -2.11 8.18
C GLY A 186 9.87 -0.70 8.66
N SER A 187 8.83 0.09 8.90
CA SER A 187 8.92 1.49 9.30
C SER A 187 7.88 1.84 10.35
N ASP A 188 8.06 3.00 10.98
CA ASP A 188 7.11 3.58 11.92
C ASP A 188 6.82 5.06 11.60
N VAL A 189 5.87 5.64 12.32
CA VAL A 189 5.44 7.04 12.20
C VAL A 189 6.60 7.96 12.55
N LYS A 190 6.85 8.98 11.71
CA LYS A 190 7.80 10.03 12.06
C LYS A 190 7.21 10.95 13.12
N SER A 191 7.76 10.89 14.33
CA SER A 191 7.38 11.81 15.41
C SER A 191 7.78 13.25 15.06
N LEU A 192 6.94 14.21 15.46
CA LEU A 192 7.23 15.63 15.35
C LEU A 192 7.69 16.17 16.72
N PRO A 193 8.79 16.94 16.79
CA PRO A 193 9.20 17.57 18.04
C PRO A 193 8.06 18.38 18.67
N GLY A 194 7.82 18.19 19.97
CA GLY A 194 6.77 18.89 20.70
C GLY A 194 5.35 18.38 20.45
N VAL A 195 5.16 17.33 19.66
CA VAL A 195 3.85 16.71 19.41
C VAL A 195 3.87 15.26 19.88
N THR A 196 3.10 14.98 20.94
CA THR A 196 2.92 13.62 21.46
C THR A 196 1.65 13.01 20.87
N ILE A 197 1.79 11.86 20.21
CA ILE A 197 0.65 11.09 19.69
C ILE A 197 0.04 10.30 20.86
N ASP A 198 -1.23 10.56 21.16
CA ASP A 198 -1.98 9.89 22.23
C ASP A 198 -3.01 8.87 21.71
N GLU A 199 -3.15 8.77 20.39
CA GLU A 199 -4.13 7.94 19.67
C GLU A 199 -5.59 8.20 20.08
N LYS A 200 -5.87 9.38 20.65
CA LYS A 200 -7.20 9.83 21.06
C LYS A 200 -7.57 11.15 20.40
N LYS A 201 -6.75 12.18 20.59
CA LYS A 201 -6.92 13.51 20.01
C LYS A 201 -5.83 13.83 18.99
N ILE A 202 -4.60 13.43 19.29
CA ILE A 202 -3.47 13.48 18.36
C ILE A 202 -3.22 12.04 17.93
N VAL A 203 -3.64 11.72 16.72
CA VAL A 203 -3.61 10.36 16.19
C VAL A 203 -2.52 10.20 15.14
N SER A 204 -1.98 9.00 15.05
CA SER A 204 -1.21 8.59 13.88
C SER A 204 -2.15 8.10 12.77
N SER A 205 -1.59 7.57 11.69
CA SER A 205 -2.37 6.82 10.70
C SER A 205 -3.12 5.65 11.33
N THR A 206 -2.62 5.05 12.41
CA THR A 206 -3.28 3.94 13.11
C THR A 206 -4.56 4.42 13.79
N GLY A 207 -4.51 5.47 14.62
CA GLY A 207 -5.70 6.03 15.26
C GLY A 207 -6.68 6.64 14.25
N ALA A 208 -6.20 7.26 13.18
CA ALA A 208 -7.05 7.80 12.11
C ALA A 208 -7.85 6.72 11.35
N LEU A 209 -7.44 5.45 11.41
CA LEU A 209 -8.18 4.30 10.84
C LEU A 209 -9.17 3.67 11.83
N ALA A 210 -9.22 4.18 13.07
CA ALA A 210 -9.94 3.57 14.19
C ALA A 210 -10.76 4.59 15.01
N LEU A 211 -11.03 5.78 14.47
CA LEU A 211 -11.87 6.77 15.14
C LEU A 211 -13.28 6.20 15.37
N SER A 212 -13.79 6.37 16.59
CA SER A 212 -15.13 5.91 16.98
C SER A 212 -16.24 6.89 16.62
N GLU A 213 -15.89 8.10 16.20
CA GLU A 213 -16.81 9.17 15.80
C GLU A 213 -16.23 9.95 14.62
N ILE A 214 -17.11 10.56 13.82
CA ILE A 214 -16.70 11.46 12.74
C ILE A 214 -16.34 12.81 13.38
N PRO A 215 -15.06 13.25 13.33
CA PRO A 215 -14.68 14.53 13.91
C PRO A 215 -15.36 15.67 13.13
N LYS A 216 -15.78 16.74 13.81
CA LYS A 216 -16.34 17.91 13.11
C LYS A 216 -15.23 18.68 12.40
N LYS A 217 -14.06 18.81 13.04
CA LYS A 217 -12.86 19.43 12.50
C LYS A 217 -11.66 18.51 12.64
N LEU A 218 -11.02 18.20 11.52
CA LEU A 218 -9.80 17.40 11.45
C LEU A 218 -8.66 18.24 10.87
N VAL A 219 -7.56 18.35 11.61
CA VAL A 219 -6.31 18.90 11.08
C VAL A 219 -5.38 17.76 10.69
N VAL A 220 -4.84 17.81 9.49
CA VAL A 220 -3.84 16.85 9.00
C VAL A 220 -2.49 17.54 8.92
N ILE A 221 -1.51 17.10 9.70
CA ILE A 221 -0.13 17.58 9.60
C ILE A 221 0.63 16.69 8.63
N GLY A 222 0.99 17.24 7.47
CA GLY A 222 1.65 16.54 6.38
C GLY A 222 0.71 16.21 5.21
N ALA A 223 1.02 16.76 4.04
CA ALA A 223 0.29 16.60 2.78
C ALA A 223 0.88 15.50 1.88
N GLY A 224 1.31 14.40 2.48
CA GLY A 224 1.73 13.19 1.78
C GLY A 224 0.57 12.22 1.52
N TYR A 225 0.89 11.08 0.90
CA TYR A 225 -0.04 10.00 0.55
C TYR A 225 -1.07 9.69 1.64
N ILE A 226 -0.59 9.34 2.84
CA ILE A 226 -1.44 8.94 3.98
C ILE A 226 -2.33 10.11 4.45
N GLY A 227 -1.76 11.31 4.57
CA GLY A 227 -2.48 12.48 5.05
C GLY A 227 -3.64 12.85 4.13
N LEU A 228 -3.41 12.83 2.82
CA LEU A 228 -4.45 13.12 1.83
C LEU A 228 -5.50 12.01 1.75
N GLU A 229 -5.10 10.74 1.79
CA GLU A 229 -6.05 9.61 1.81
C GLU A 229 -6.98 9.68 3.03
N MET A 230 -6.43 9.83 4.23
CA MET A 230 -7.24 9.91 5.45
C MET A 230 -8.04 11.20 5.55
N GLY A 231 -7.47 12.31 5.07
CA GLY A 231 -8.20 13.56 4.91
C GLY A 231 -9.43 13.37 4.02
N SER A 232 -9.28 12.69 2.88
CA SER A 232 -10.41 12.40 1.97
C SER A 232 -11.47 11.51 2.60
N VAL A 233 -11.09 10.45 3.34
CA VAL A 233 -12.03 9.58 4.05
C VAL A 233 -12.93 10.42 4.96
N TRP A 234 -12.33 11.16 5.89
CA TRP A 234 -13.09 11.87 6.92
C TRP A 234 -13.84 13.08 6.35
N ASN A 235 -13.28 13.76 5.33
CA ASN A 235 -13.95 14.85 4.63
C ASN A 235 -15.27 14.39 3.97
N ARG A 236 -15.25 13.24 3.27
CA ARG A 236 -16.45 12.68 2.62
C ARG A 236 -17.54 12.30 3.62
N LEU A 237 -17.14 11.85 4.81
CA LEU A 237 -18.07 11.50 5.90
C LEU A 237 -18.63 12.73 6.64
N GLY A 238 -18.06 13.92 6.43
CA GLY A 238 -18.61 15.19 6.91
C GLY A 238 -17.65 16.06 7.74
N SER A 239 -16.41 15.64 7.96
CA SER A 239 -15.42 16.44 8.68
C SER A 239 -14.98 17.66 7.87
N GLU A 240 -14.78 18.80 8.53
CA GLU A 240 -14.04 19.92 7.96
C GLU A 240 -12.54 19.63 8.06
N VAL A 241 -11.88 19.42 6.91
CA VAL A 241 -10.46 19.03 6.86
C VAL A 241 -9.56 20.19 6.48
N THR A 242 -8.55 20.45 7.31
CA THR A 242 -7.46 21.40 7.01
C THR A 242 -6.11 20.68 7.04
N VAL A 243 -5.41 20.69 5.91
CA VAL A 243 -4.06 20.12 5.76
C VAL A 243 -3.03 21.21 6.00
N VAL A 244 -2.13 20.99 6.97
CA VAL A 244 -1.01 21.86 7.30
C VAL A 244 0.27 21.18 6.82
N GLU A 245 0.99 21.84 5.93
CA GLU A 245 2.21 21.31 5.31
C GLU A 245 3.35 22.32 5.39
N PHE A 246 4.51 21.84 5.83
CA PHE A 246 5.72 22.66 5.91
C PHE A 246 6.27 22.98 4.52
N ALA A 247 6.21 22.01 3.61
CA ALA A 247 6.67 22.13 2.23
C ALA A 247 5.81 23.11 1.41
N PRO A 248 6.36 23.60 0.28
CA PRO A 248 5.62 24.47 -0.64
C PRO A 248 4.50 23.78 -1.42
N ASP A 249 4.50 22.44 -1.47
CA ASP A 249 3.68 21.64 -2.37
C ASP A 249 3.19 20.36 -1.66
N ILE A 250 1.98 19.88 -2.02
CA ILE A 250 1.50 18.56 -1.60
C ILE A 250 2.23 17.45 -2.36
N VAL A 251 2.48 16.28 -1.76
CA VAL A 251 3.17 15.15 -2.44
C VAL A 251 4.37 15.59 -3.33
N PRO A 252 5.46 16.12 -2.75
CA PRO A 252 6.53 16.76 -3.54
C PRO A 252 7.19 15.89 -4.61
N SER A 253 7.10 14.56 -4.48
CA SER A 253 7.60 13.59 -5.47
C SER A 253 6.74 13.45 -6.72
N MET A 254 5.51 13.97 -6.71
CA MET A 254 4.59 13.91 -7.84
C MET A 254 4.96 14.96 -8.90
N ASP A 255 4.78 14.61 -10.17
CA ASP A 255 4.92 15.52 -11.30
C ASP A 255 4.16 16.83 -11.06
N GLY A 256 4.82 17.97 -11.28
CA GLY A 256 4.33 19.27 -10.83
C GLY A 256 3.05 19.73 -11.51
N GLU A 257 2.74 19.25 -12.71
CA GLU A 257 1.48 19.57 -13.38
C GLU A 257 0.32 18.74 -12.82
N ILE A 258 0.53 17.44 -12.66
CA ILE A 258 -0.45 16.54 -12.04
C ILE A 258 -0.74 16.99 -10.62
N ARG A 259 0.30 17.33 -9.85
CA ARG A 259 0.19 17.84 -8.48
C ARG A 259 -0.70 19.07 -8.36
N LYS A 260 -0.56 20.05 -9.26
CA LYS A 260 -1.37 21.27 -9.26
C LYS A 260 -2.84 20.97 -9.52
N GLN A 261 -3.13 20.08 -10.48
CA GLN A 261 -4.51 19.68 -10.77
C GLN A 261 -5.10 18.85 -9.63
N PHE A 262 -4.29 17.98 -9.04
CA PHE A 262 -4.68 17.17 -7.90
C PHE A 262 -5.06 18.01 -6.68
N GLN A 263 -4.24 19.00 -6.31
CA GLN A 263 -4.56 19.92 -5.21
C GLN A 263 -5.89 20.64 -5.46
N ARG A 264 -6.08 21.21 -6.66
CA ARG A 264 -7.33 21.88 -7.05
C ARG A 264 -8.54 20.96 -6.93
N MET A 265 -8.37 19.69 -7.25
CA MET A 265 -9.45 18.70 -7.14
C MET A 265 -9.84 18.42 -5.69
N LEU A 266 -8.86 18.30 -4.80
CA LEU A 266 -9.12 18.15 -3.36
C LEU A 266 -9.73 19.43 -2.75
N GLU A 267 -9.32 20.61 -3.22
CA GLU A 267 -9.92 21.89 -2.84
C GLU A 267 -11.37 22.02 -3.31
N LYS A 268 -11.70 21.54 -4.52
CA LYS A 268 -13.08 21.44 -5.03
C LYS A 268 -13.94 20.53 -4.13
N GLN A 269 -13.33 19.52 -3.52
CA GLN A 269 -13.94 18.66 -2.49
C GLN A 269 -13.94 19.29 -1.09
N LYS A 270 -13.63 20.58 -0.96
CA LYS A 270 -13.65 21.38 0.27
C LYS A 270 -12.53 21.08 1.28
N MET A 271 -11.50 20.33 0.88
CA MET A 271 -10.29 20.20 1.68
C MET A 271 -9.49 21.51 1.64
N LYS A 272 -9.09 22.02 2.81
CA LYS A 272 -8.31 23.27 2.92
C LYS A 272 -6.82 22.96 3.01
N PHE A 273 -5.98 23.79 2.41
CA PHE A 273 -4.52 23.66 2.44
C PHE A 273 -3.86 24.90 3.03
N MET A 274 -3.01 24.67 4.04
CA MET A 274 -2.08 25.63 4.61
C MET A 274 -0.66 25.15 4.33
N LEU A 275 -0.19 25.41 3.10
CA LEU A 275 1.17 25.08 2.68
C LEU A 275 2.17 26.10 3.24
N LYS A 276 3.47 25.78 3.21
CA LYS A 276 4.53 26.63 3.78
C LYS A 276 4.20 27.07 5.21
N THR A 277 3.62 26.18 6.00
CA THR A 277 3.13 26.47 7.35
C THR A 277 3.68 25.43 8.31
N LYS A 278 4.30 25.86 9.40
CA LYS A 278 4.84 24.98 10.43
C LYS A 278 3.98 24.99 11.68
N VAL A 279 3.82 23.82 12.29
CA VAL A 279 3.22 23.67 13.62
C VAL A 279 4.29 23.93 14.66
N VAL A 280 4.04 24.87 15.58
CA VAL A 280 5.00 25.28 16.61
C VAL A 280 4.58 24.91 18.03
N GLY A 281 3.29 24.60 18.23
CA GLY A 281 2.77 24.18 19.52
C GLY A 281 1.45 23.45 19.38
N VAL A 282 1.19 22.52 20.29
CA VAL A 282 -0.07 21.77 20.37
C VAL A 282 -0.54 21.74 21.82
N ASP A 283 -1.75 22.20 22.07
CA ASP A 283 -2.41 22.16 23.38
C ASP A 283 -3.64 21.26 23.34
N THR A 284 -3.66 20.23 24.20
CA THR A 284 -4.71 19.21 24.30
C THR A 284 -5.52 19.29 25.60
N SER A 285 -5.29 20.33 26.43
CA SER A 285 -5.89 20.48 27.77
C SER A 285 -7.41 20.72 27.75
N GLY A 286 -7.96 21.22 26.63
CA GLY A 286 -9.38 21.49 26.44
C GLY A 286 -10.21 20.28 25.99
N SER A 287 -11.41 20.50 25.47
CA SER A 287 -12.23 19.44 24.86
C SER A 287 -11.70 18.99 23.49
N GLY A 288 -11.20 19.92 22.68
CA GLY A 288 -10.51 19.66 21.42
C GLY A 288 -8.99 19.80 21.52
N VAL A 289 -8.38 20.23 20.40
CA VAL A 289 -6.95 20.50 20.23
C VAL A 289 -6.77 21.90 19.64
N LYS A 290 -5.84 22.67 20.20
CA LYS A 290 -5.39 23.96 19.66
C LYS A 290 -3.99 23.81 19.11
N LEU A 291 -3.81 23.99 17.79
CA LEU A 291 -2.49 24.07 17.17
C LEU A 291 -2.10 25.53 17.01
N THR A 292 -0.90 25.87 17.47
CA THR A 292 -0.26 27.12 17.10
C THR A 292 0.54 26.87 15.83
N VAL A 293 0.27 27.65 14.79
CA VAL A 293 0.92 27.55 13.48
C VAL A 293 1.51 28.89 13.06
N GLU A 294 2.58 28.87 12.28
CA GLU A 294 3.15 30.07 11.67
C GLU A 294 3.72 29.77 10.28
N PRO A 295 3.94 30.79 9.42
CA PRO A 295 4.62 30.60 8.15
C PRO A 295 5.97 29.91 8.34
N ALA A 296 6.33 28.99 7.43
CA ALA A 296 7.58 28.24 7.48
C ALA A 296 8.82 29.15 7.44
N ALA A 297 8.70 30.32 6.78
CA ALA A 297 9.74 31.36 6.74
C ALA A 297 9.84 32.21 8.02
N GLY A 298 8.99 31.95 9.02
CA GLY A 298 8.79 32.82 10.18
C GLY A 298 7.74 33.90 9.92
N GLY A 299 7.07 34.36 10.97
CA GLY A 299 6.01 35.37 10.86
C GLY A 299 5.03 35.32 12.03
N GLU A 300 3.88 35.97 11.84
CA GLU A 300 2.80 35.99 12.83
C GLU A 300 2.22 34.58 13.05
N GLN A 301 2.06 34.23 14.33
CA GLN A 301 1.43 32.99 14.73
C GLN A 301 -0.10 33.10 14.68
N SER A 302 -0.76 32.01 14.29
CA SER A 302 -2.21 31.88 14.38
C SER A 302 -2.60 30.56 15.05
N ILE A 303 -3.85 30.47 15.52
CA ILE A 303 -4.37 29.30 16.22
C ILE A 303 -5.38 28.58 15.33
N LEU A 304 -5.20 27.27 15.17
CA LEU A 304 -6.17 26.37 14.58
C LEU A 304 -6.81 25.53 15.68
N GLU A 305 -8.13 25.59 15.80
CA GLU A 305 -8.89 24.75 16.73
C GLU A 305 -9.57 23.61 15.98
N CYS A 306 -9.42 22.38 16.49
CA CYS A 306 -9.98 21.18 15.89
C CYS A 306 -10.33 20.13 16.96
N ASP A 307 -11.03 19.07 16.56
CA ASP A 307 -11.35 17.95 17.45
C ASP A 307 -10.21 16.94 17.47
N ILE A 308 -9.68 16.62 16.28
CA ILE A 308 -8.65 15.61 16.05
C ILE A 308 -7.52 16.19 15.19
N VAL A 309 -6.29 15.78 15.48
CA VAL A 309 -5.08 16.03 14.68
C VAL A 309 -4.52 14.70 14.19
N LEU A 310 -4.42 14.53 12.87
CA LEU A 310 -3.66 13.44 12.24
C LEU A 310 -2.21 13.88 12.00
N VAL A 311 -1.26 13.18 12.61
CA VAL A 311 0.17 13.34 12.31
C VAL A 311 0.56 12.41 11.16
N SER A 312 0.86 13.00 9.99
CA SER A 312 1.26 12.33 8.75
C SER A 312 2.55 12.91 8.15
N ALA A 313 3.54 13.19 8.99
CA ALA A 313 4.80 13.84 8.62
C ALA A 313 5.83 12.92 7.91
N GLY A 314 5.38 11.76 7.42
CA GLY A 314 6.22 10.72 6.84
C GLY A 314 6.49 9.54 7.78
N ARG A 315 7.36 8.64 7.34
CA ARG A 315 7.74 7.41 8.04
C ARG A 315 9.26 7.31 8.19
N VAL A 316 9.70 6.55 9.17
CA VAL A 316 11.12 6.28 9.47
C VAL A 316 11.36 4.78 9.58
N PRO A 317 12.53 4.25 9.17
CA PRO A 317 12.84 2.83 9.29
C PRO A 317 12.76 2.36 10.75
N TYR A 318 12.22 1.16 10.98
CA TYR A 318 12.12 0.59 12.32
C TYR A 318 13.33 -0.31 12.63
N THR A 319 14.34 0.27 13.29
CA THR A 319 15.59 -0.41 13.66
C THR A 319 15.78 -0.55 15.18
N ALA A 320 14.87 0.04 15.97
CA ALA A 320 14.96 0.06 17.42
C ALA A 320 14.93 -1.35 18.03
N GLY A 321 15.88 -1.63 18.93
CA GLY A 321 15.94 -2.89 19.69
C GLY A 321 16.44 -4.12 18.92
N LEU A 322 16.76 -3.99 17.63
CA LEU A 322 17.16 -5.13 16.78
C LEU A 322 18.56 -5.69 17.05
N GLY A 323 19.39 -4.99 17.84
CA GLY A 323 20.77 -5.41 18.13
C GLY A 323 21.78 -5.06 17.03
N LEU A 324 21.45 -4.15 16.11
CA LEU A 324 22.33 -3.76 14.98
C LEU A 324 23.70 -3.24 15.45
N ASP A 325 23.73 -2.36 16.45
CA ASP A 325 24.95 -1.75 16.96
C ASP A 325 25.93 -2.79 17.51
N ALA A 326 25.42 -3.83 18.19
CA ALA A 326 26.25 -4.88 18.77
C ALA A 326 26.93 -5.75 17.71
N LEU A 327 26.32 -5.87 16.52
CA LEU A 327 26.89 -6.57 15.36
C LEU A 327 27.69 -5.65 14.44
N GLY A 328 27.66 -4.34 14.67
CA GLY A 328 28.31 -3.35 13.81
C GLY A 328 27.64 -3.18 12.45
N VAL A 329 26.32 -3.43 12.33
CA VAL A 329 25.59 -3.21 11.08
C VAL A 329 25.53 -1.70 10.78
N GLU A 330 25.96 -1.32 9.57
CA GLU A 330 26.00 0.09 9.17
C GLU A 330 24.60 0.64 8.86
N ILE A 331 24.30 1.80 9.45
CA ILE A 331 23.09 2.58 9.20
C ILE A 331 23.44 3.98 8.69
N ASP A 332 22.58 4.54 7.85
CA ASP A 332 22.75 5.91 7.38
C ASP A 332 22.18 6.96 8.35
N LYS A 333 22.34 8.25 8.01
CA LYS A 333 21.84 9.37 8.82
C LYS A 333 20.31 9.40 8.96
N GLY A 334 19.59 8.69 8.10
CA GLY A 334 18.14 8.51 8.16
C GLY A 334 17.71 7.28 8.97
N GLY A 335 18.66 6.55 9.56
CA GLY A 335 18.41 5.33 10.32
C GLY A 335 18.17 4.09 9.46
N ARG A 336 18.41 4.16 8.14
CA ARG A 336 18.20 3.04 7.20
C ARG A 336 19.41 2.14 7.21
N ILE A 337 19.18 0.83 7.08
CA ILE A 337 20.25 -0.17 6.98
C ILE A 337 20.89 -0.07 5.60
N LEU A 338 22.21 0.08 5.55
CA LEU A 338 22.95 0.10 4.29
C LEU A 338 23.11 -1.34 3.76
N VAL A 339 22.87 -1.49 2.45
CA VAL A 339 22.93 -2.79 1.77
C VAL A 339 23.62 -2.65 0.41
N ASP A 340 24.21 -3.75 -0.06
CA ASP A 340 24.71 -3.88 -1.42
C ASP A 340 23.60 -4.23 -2.44
N LYS A 341 23.99 -4.47 -3.71
CA LYS A 341 23.07 -4.84 -4.79
C LYS A 341 22.35 -6.19 -4.59
N ARG A 342 22.83 -7.02 -3.66
CA ARG A 342 22.25 -8.32 -3.29
C ARG A 342 21.54 -8.25 -1.94
N PHE A 343 21.24 -7.04 -1.47
CA PHE A 343 20.56 -6.76 -0.20
C PHE A 343 21.36 -7.16 1.05
N MET A 344 22.65 -7.49 0.90
CA MET A 344 23.48 -7.89 2.02
C MET A 344 24.04 -6.66 2.73
N THR A 345 24.06 -6.69 4.06
CA THR A 345 24.70 -5.65 4.88
C THR A 345 26.23 -5.82 4.87
N ASN A 346 26.95 -4.96 5.61
CA ASN A 346 28.38 -5.14 5.87
C ASN A 346 28.69 -6.41 6.72
N VAL A 347 27.68 -7.02 7.34
CA VAL A 347 27.80 -8.28 8.09
C VAL A 347 27.37 -9.46 7.20
N LYS A 348 28.31 -10.36 6.90
CA LYS A 348 28.06 -11.52 6.05
C LYS A 348 26.94 -12.41 6.62
N GLY A 349 25.98 -12.77 5.76
CA GLY A 349 24.83 -13.59 6.14
C GLY A 349 23.66 -12.78 6.70
N VAL A 350 23.81 -11.47 6.88
CA VAL A 350 22.74 -10.56 7.31
C VAL A 350 22.35 -9.66 6.14
N TYR A 351 21.06 -9.67 5.81
CA TYR A 351 20.43 -8.96 4.70
C TYR A 351 19.35 -8.02 5.24
N ALA A 352 18.96 -7.01 4.46
CA ALA A 352 17.83 -6.14 4.80
C ALA A 352 17.04 -5.72 3.57
N ILE A 353 15.71 -5.58 3.71
CA ILE A 353 14.78 -5.31 2.61
C ILE A 353 13.65 -4.33 3.01
N GLY A 354 12.95 -3.81 2.00
CA GLY A 354 11.74 -3.00 2.18
C GLY A 354 12.00 -1.64 2.80
N ASP A 355 11.09 -1.21 3.68
CA ASP A 355 11.12 0.12 4.31
C ASP A 355 12.32 0.36 5.25
N ALA A 356 13.04 -0.70 5.64
CA ALA A 356 14.21 -0.59 6.51
C ALA A 356 15.49 -0.13 5.77
N ILE A 357 15.48 -0.16 4.43
CA ILE A 357 16.63 0.18 3.56
C ILE A 357 16.32 1.41 2.69
N PRO A 358 17.33 1.98 1.97
CA PRO A 358 17.08 3.02 0.97
C PRO A 358 16.11 2.60 -0.14
N GLY A 359 15.39 3.59 -0.70
CA GLY A 359 14.40 3.40 -1.76
C GLY A 359 13.00 3.91 -1.36
N PRO A 360 12.01 3.79 -2.27
CA PRO A 360 10.64 4.18 -1.98
C PRO A 360 10.01 3.23 -0.95
N MET A 361 9.30 3.79 0.04
CA MET A 361 8.64 3.04 1.11
C MET A 361 7.26 2.58 0.67
N LEU A 362 7.22 1.60 -0.24
CA LEU A 362 6.02 1.08 -0.87
C LEU A 362 5.94 -0.44 -0.68
N ALA A 363 4.72 -0.96 -0.49
CA ALA A 363 4.50 -2.36 -0.17
C ALA A 363 5.04 -3.30 -1.27
N HIS A 364 4.70 -3.04 -2.54
CA HIS A 364 5.16 -3.81 -3.68
C HIS A 364 6.68 -3.70 -3.92
N LYS A 365 7.31 -2.56 -3.60
CA LYS A 365 8.78 -2.46 -3.58
C LYS A 365 9.38 -3.41 -2.55
N ALA A 366 8.80 -3.49 -1.35
CA ALA A 366 9.27 -4.42 -0.33
C ALA A 366 9.09 -5.89 -0.74
N GLU A 367 7.99 -6.21 -1.44
CA GLU A 367 7.76 -7.56 -1.99
C GLU A 367 8.82 -7.92 -3.05
N GLU A 368 9.09 -7.03 -4.01
CA GLU A 368 10.16 -7.15 -5.02
C GLU A 368 11.54 -7.37 -4.37
N ASP A 369 11.92 -6.52 -3.40
CA ASP A 369 13.17 -6.68 -2.65
C ASP A 369 13.27 -8.07 -2.00
N GLY A 370 12.17 -8.53 -1.39
CA GLY A 370 12.11 -9.82 -0.71
C GLY A 370 12.31 -11.00 -1.66
N VAL A 371 11.68 -10.96 -2.84
CA VAL A 371 11.86 -11.99 -3.88
C VAL A 371 13.30 -11.99 -4.38
N ALA A 372 13.83 -10.83 -4.76
CA ALA A 372 15.17 -10.69 -5.32
C ALA A 372 16.27 -11.11 -4.32
N CYS A 373 16.16 -10.66 -3.06
CA CYS A 373 17.07 -11.05 -1.98
C CYS A 373 17.12 -12.57 -1.80
N VAL A 374 15.96 -13.22 -1.79
CA VAL A 374 15.88 -14.68 -1.61
C VAL A 374 16.40 -15.44 -2.82
N GLU A 375 16.19 -14.93 -4.04
CA GLU A 375 16.78 -15.53 -5.24
C GLU A 375 18.31 -15.48 -5.19
N PHE A 376 18.90 -14.37 -4.74
CA PHE A 376 20.35 -14.29 -4.51
C PHE A 376 20.83 -15.28 -3.43
N ILE A 377 20.12 -15.40 -2.31
CA ILE A 377 20.46 -16.37 -1.25
C ILE A 377 20.43 -17.81 -1.79
N ALA A 378 19.49 -18.12 -2.69
CA ALA A 378 19.37 -19.42 -3.33
C ALA A 378 20.36 -19.65 -4.50
N GLY A 379 21.27 -18.71 -4.76
CA GLY A 379 22.24 -18.80 -5.87
C GLY A 379 21.65 -18.52 -7.25
N LYS A 380 20.48 -17.87 -7.33
CA LYS A 380 19.87 -17.36 -8.56
C LYS A 380 20.18 -15.87 -8.72
N GLU A 381 19.80 -15.31 -9.87
CA GLU A 381 19.91 -13.87 -10.13
C GLU A 381 18.58 -13.19 -9.78
N GLY A 382 18.57 -12.45 -8.67
CA GLY A 382 17.46 -11.57 -8.31
C GLY A 382 17.51 -10.27 -9.12
N HIS A 383 16.36 -9.64 -9.33
CA HIS A 383 16.26 -8.39 -10.09
C HIS A 383 15.31 -7.42 -9.39
N VAL A 384 15.69 -6.15 -9.36
CA VAL A 384 14.81 -5.02 -9.01
C VAL A 384 15.14 -3.86 -9.93
N ASP A 385 14.13 -3.09 -10.31
CA ASP A 385 14.28 -1.80 -10.98
C ASP A 385 13.41 -0.77 -10.27
N TYR A 386 14.04 0.15 -9.54
CA TYR A 386 13.31 1.15 -8.76
C TYR A 386 12.78 2.31 -9.62
N ASP A 387 13.23 2.45 -10.87
CA ASP A 387 12.67 3.44 -11.80
C ASP A 387 11.30 2.99 -12.35
N THR A 388 10.97 1.70 -12.26
CA THR A 388 9.68 1.14 -12.73
C THR A 388 8.71 0.82 -11.59
N VAL A 389 9.06 1.11 -10.33
CA VAL A 389 8.15 0.98 -9.18
C VAL A 389 7.07 2.07 -9.24
N PRO A 390 5.78 1.74 -9.46
CA PRO A 390 4.73 2.74 -9.54
C PRO A 390 4.39 3.30 -8.15
N GLY A 391 4.01 4.57 -8.09
CA GLY A 391 3.43 5.21 -6.90
C GLY A 391 1.96 5.53 -7.14
N VAL A 392 1.09 5.20 -6.18
CA VAL A 392 -0.36 5.45 -6.27
C VAL A 392 -0.88 6.14 -5.00
N VAL A 393 -1.63 7.22 -5.19
CA VAL A 393 -2.43 7.88 -4.15
C VAL A 393 -3.90 7.54 -4.42
N TYR A 394 -4.55 6.88 -3.45
CA TYR A 394 -5.90 6.32 -3.63
C TYR A 394 -7.02 7.30 -3.23
N THR A 395 -6.81 8.59 -3.47
CA THR A 395 -7.88 9.60 -3.40
C THR A 395 -8.88 9.38 -4.53
N HIS A 396 -9.87 10.27 -4.63
CA HIS A 396 -10.74 10.31 -5.81
C HIS A 396 -10.64 11.71 -6.44
N PRO A 397 -10.22 11.85 -7.70
CA PRO A 397 -9.65 10.79 -8.54
C PRO A 397 -8.36 10.21 -7.92
N GLU A 398 -8.00 9.00 -8.35
CA GLU A 398 -6.72 8.40 -7.99
C GLU A 398 -5.60 9.12 -8.74
N VAL A 399 -4.39 9.11 -8.18
CA VAL A 399 -3.20 9.62 -8.86
C VAL A 399 -2.13 8.55 -8.88
N ALA A 400 -1.72 8.11 -10.06
CA ALA A 400 -0.72 7.09 -10.27
C ALA A 400 0.44 7.61 -11.13
N SER A 401 1.65 7.16 -10.86
CA SER A 401 2.84 7.56 -11.61
C SER A 401 3.87 6.44 -11.66
N VAL A 402 4.63 6.38 -12.74
CA VAL A 402 5.79 5.49 -12.92
C VAL A 402 6.85 6.19 -13.77
N GLY A 403 8.13 5.88 -13.54
CA GLY A 403 9.25 6.55 -14.20
C GLY A 403 9.50 7.95 -13.65
N LYS A 404 10.11 8.80 -14.48
CA LYS A 404 10.58 10.13 -14.09
C LYS A 404 9.49 11.18 -14.21
N THR A 405 9.49 12.16 -13.31
CA THR A 405 8.70 13.39 -13.47
C THR A 405 9.28 14.27 -14.57
N GLU A 406 8.49 15.19 -15.11
CA GLU A 406 9.00 16.15 -16.09
C GLU A 406 10.17 16.99 -15.51
N GLU A 407 10.10 17.36 -14.23
CA GLU A 407 11.17 18.11 -13.57
C GLU A 407 12.47 17.31 -13.50
N GLN A 408 12.39 16.00 -13.25
CA GLN A 408 13.57 15.12 -13.21
C GLN A 408 14.19 14.95 -14.61
N VAL A 409 13.37 14.77 -15.65
CA VAL A 409 13.85 14.67 -17.05
C VAL A 409 14.51 15.98 -17.49
N LYS A 410 13.88 17.11 -17.14
CA LYS A 410 14.46 18.44 -17.41
C LYS A 410 15.78 18.64 -16.68
N ALA A 411 15.88 18.24 -15.41
CA ALA A 411 17.10 18.35 -14.62
C ALA A 411 18.24 17.46 -15.16
N SER A 412 17.93 16.33 -15.79
CA SER A 412 18.94 15.46 -16.41
C SER A 412 19.45 15.96 -17.78
N GLY A 413 18.87 17.04 -18.33
CA GLY A 413 19.30 17.60 -19.61
C GLY A 413 18.91 16.77 -20.84
N VAL A 414 18.05 15.76 -20.68
CA VAL A 414 17.56 14.92 -21.78
C VAL A 414 16.54 15.72 -22.59
N ALA A 415 16.69 15.75 -23.92
CA ALA A 415 15.66 16.34 -24.77
C ALA A 415 14.41 15.46 -24.76
N TYR A 416 13.27 16.03 -24.40
CA TYR A 416 12.03 15.29 -24.21
C TYR A 416 10.85 15.96 -24.91
N GLN A 417 9.77 15.18 -25.06
CA GLN A 417 8.46 15.60 -25.52
C GLN A 417 7.39 15.14 -24.54
N VAL A 418 6.24 15.81 -24.55
CA VAL A 418 5.14 15.56 -23.61
C VAL A 418 3.83 15.49 -24.37
N GLY A 419 3.11 14.38 -24.21
CA GLY A 419 1.73 14.24 -24.64
C GLY A 419 0.78 14.18 -23.45
N LYS A 420 -0.43 14.70 -23.65
CA LYS A 420 -1.46 14.78 -22.62
C LYS A 420 -2.83 14.52 -23.22
N PHE A 421 -3.69 13.88 -22.45
CA PHE A 421 -5.09 13.70 -22.83
C PHE A 421 -6.01 13.87 -21.61
N PRO A 422 -6.98 14.80 -21.65
CA PRO A 422 -7.90 15.04 -20.56
C PRO A 422 -9.01 13.98 -20.52
N LEU A 423 -9.41 13.56 -19.33
CA LEU A 423 -10.52 12.60 -19.17
C LEU A 423 -11.87 13.20 -19.61
N LEU A 424 -11.98 14.53 -19.65
CA LEU A 424 -13.10 15.25 -20.27
C LEU A 424 -13.29 14.95 -21.76
N ALA A 425 -12.32 14.35 -22.45
CA ALA A 425 -12.45 13.90 -23.83
C ALA A 425 -12.68 12.38 -23.95
N ASN A 426 -12.55 11.62 -22.86
CA ASN A 426 -12.70 10.17 -22.86
C ASN A 426 -14.19 9.77 -22.84
N SER A 427 -14.62 8.93 -23.78
CA SER A 427 -16.03 8.51 -23.90
C SER A 427 -16.52 7.72 -22.68
N ARG A 428 -15.70 6.82 -22.14
CA ARG A 428 -16.07 6.03 -20.95
C ARG A 428 -16.26 6.92 -19.74
N ALA A 429 -15.31 7.81 -19.49
CA ALA A 429 -15.31 8.73 -18.37
C ALA A 429 -16.56 9.63 -18.39
N LYS A 430 -16.92 10.18 -19.56
CA LYS A 430 -18.19 10.90 -19.74
C LYS A 430 -19.42 10.04 -19.50
N ALA A 431 -19.42 8.80 -20.00
CA ALA A 431 -20.59 7.92 -19.88
C ALA A 431 -20.90 7.53 -18.43
N ILE A 432 -19.90 7.58 -17.54
CA ILE A 432 -20.06 7.28 -16.11
C ILE A 432 -20.07 8.54 -15.23
N ASP A 433 -20.07 9.73 -15.84
CA ASP A 433 -20.00 11.04 -15.16
C ASP A 433 -18.79 11.23 -14.23
N ASP A 434 -17.66 10.62 -14.59
CA ASP A 434 -16.40 10.66 -13.84
C ASP A 434 -15.24 11.00 -14.77
N ALA A 435 -15.25 12.25 -15.23
CA ALA A 435 -14.39 12.75 -16.31
C ALA A 435 -13.32 13.74 -15.84
N GLU A 436 -13.08 13.83 -14.53
CA GLU A 436 -12.06 14.68 -13.95
C GLU A 436 -10.66 14.05 -14.10
N GLY A 437 -9.69 14.88 -14.51
CA GLY A 437 -8.28 14.52 -14.60
C GLY A 437 -7.71 14.37 -16.00
N LEU A 438 -6.50 13.82 -16.08
CA LEU A 438 -5.74 13.62 -17.32
C LEU A 438 -4.75 12.48 -17.24
N VAL A 439 -4.30 12.01 -18.40
CA VAL A 439 -3.06 11.26 -18.57
C VAL A 439 -1.98 12.18 -19.14
N LYS A 440 -0.76 12.09 -18.61
CA LYS A 440 0.45 12.77 -19.08
C LYS A 440 1.56 11.75 -19.33
N VAL A 441 2.20 11.82 -20.49
CA VAL A 441 3.31 10.96 -20.90
C VAL A 441 4.52 11.84 -21.23
N VAL A 442 5.68 11.45 -20.74
CA VAL A 442 6.97 12.08 -21.02
C VAL A 442 7.85 11.08 -21.75
N ALA A 443 8.33 11.44 -22.94
CA ALA A 443 9.17 10.57 -23.76
C ALA A 443 10.44 11.29 -24.25
N GLU A 444 11.51 10.55 -24.48
CA GLU A 444 12.73 11.06 -25.10
C GLU A 444 12.46 11.51 -26.55
N LYS A 445 12.95 12.68 -26.93
CA LYS A 445 12.61 13.29 -28.23
C LYS A 445 13.22 12.54 -29.43
N GLU A 446 14.39 11.94 -29.26
CA GLU A 446 15.10 11.26 -30.36
C GLU A 446 14.59 9.84 -30.59
N THR A 447 14.36 9.09 -29.52
CA THR A 447 14.03 7.66 -29.58
C THR A 447 12.55 7.36 -29.36
N ASP A 448 11.77 8.36 -28.94
CA ASP A 448 10.40 8.23 -28.43
C ASP A 448 10.23 7.29 -27.23
N ARG A 449 11.33 6.85 -26.61
CA ARG A 449 11.29 5.99 -25.41
C ARG A 449 10.55 6.70 -24.28
N ILE A 450 9.58 6.01 -23.68
CA ILE A 450 8.85 6.54 -22.52
C ILE A 450 9.82 6.68 -21.33
N LEU A 451 9.85 7.87 -20.75
CA LEU A 451 10.65 8.23 -19.58
C LEU A 451 9.81 8.30 -18.31
N GLY A 452 8.52 8.59 -18.42
CA GLY A 452 7.58 8.58 -17.31
C GLY A 452 6.14 8.78 -17.74
N VAL A 453 5.22 8.23 -16.96
CA VAL A 453 3.77 8.33 -17.18
C VAL A 453 3.11 8.70 -15.87
N HIS A 454 2.22 9.69 -15.93
CA HIS A 454 1.52 10.25 -14.77
C HIS A 454 0.03 10.36 -15.09
N ILE A 455 -0.80 9.77 -14.24
CA ILE A 455 -2.24 9.59 -14.47
C ILE A 455 -2.99 10.14 -13.27
N MET A 456 -3.94 11.04 -13.51
CA MET A 456 -4.97 11.42 -12.55
C MET A 456 -6.33 11.07 -13.16
N ALA A 457 -6.98 10.03 -12.65
CA ALA A 457 -8.22 9.49 -13.22
C ALA A 457 -8.92 8.57 -12.21
N PRO A 458 -10.20 8.22 -12.42
CA PRO A 458 -10.74 7.02 -11.80
C PRO A 458 -9.94 5.79 -12.21
N ASN A 459 -9.68 4.91 -11.26
CA ASN A 459 -8.93 3.67 -11.46
C ASN A 459 -7.51 3.89 -12.03
N ALA A 460 -6.88 5.04 -11.78
CA ALA A 460 -5.50 5.29 -12.19
C ALA A 460 -4.53 4.23 -11.67
N GLY A 461 -4.78 3.69 -10.48
CA GLY A 461 -4.00 2.59 -9.89
C GLY A 461 -4.06 1.29 -10.68
N GLU A 462 -5.08 1.08 -11.52
CA GLU A 462 -5.15 -0.06 -12.44
C GLU A 462 -4.50 0.27 -13.78
N ILE A 463 -4.83 1.44 -14.35
CA ILE A 463 -4.37 1.88 -15.68
C ILE A 463 -2.84 2.00 -15.74
N ILE A 464 -2.20 2.41 -14.63
CA ILE A 464 -0.74 2.62 -14.58
C ILE A 464 0.06 1.36 -14.91
N HIS A 465 -0.49 0.15 -14.74
CA HIS A 465 0.25 -1.09 -14.99
C HIS A 465 0.58 -1.31 -16.47
N GLU A 466 -0.20 -0.75 -17.40
CA GLU A 466 0.16 -0.73 -18.82
C GLU A 466 1.44 0.10 -19.05
N ALA A 467 1.55 1.24 -18.38
CA ALA A 467 2.74 2.08 -18.43
C ALA A 467 3.94 1.43 -17.72
N VAL A 468 3.75 0.76 -16.58
CA VAL A 468 4.81 -0.01 -15.90
C VAL A 468 5.42 -1.03 -16.85
N LEU A 469 4.57 -1.81 -17.54
CA LEU A 469 5.02 -2.81 -18.49
C LEU A 469 5.77 -2.17 -19.68
N ALA A 470 5.24 -1.06 -20.21
CA ALA A 470 5.86 -0.33 -21.31
C ALA A 470 7.26 0.19 -20.94
N LEU A 471 7.42 0.83 -19.77
CA LEU A 471 8.73 1.28 -19.29
C LEU A 471 9.69 0.11 -19.06
N GLN A 472 9.22 -1.00 -18.50
CA GLN A 472 10.05 -2.18 -18.21
C GLN A 472 10.67 -2.77 -19.48
N TYR A 473 9.94 -2.75 -20.60
CA TYR A 473 10.45 -3.20 -21.90
C TYR A 473 11.13 -2.10 -22.72
N GLY A 474 11.24 -0.89 -22.18
CA GLY A 474 11.83 0.26 -22.89
C GLY A 474 11.01 0.70 -24.11
N ALA A 475 9.70 0.52 -24.08
CA ALA A 475 8.80 0.85 -25.19
C ALA A 475 8.76 2.36 -25.49
N SER A 476 8.44 2.68 -26.74
CA SER A 476 8.15 4.04 -27.19
C SER A 476 6.70 4.44 -26.91
N SER A 477 6.39 5.73 -27.00
CA SER A 477 4.99 6.18 -26.93
C SER A 477 4.20 5.73 -28.17
N GLU A 478 4.83 5.62 -29.33
CA GLU A 478 4.25 5.03 -30.54
C GLU A 478 3.80 3.57 -30.33
N ASP A 479 4.59 2.74 -29.64
CA ASP A 479 4.25 1.34 -29.37
C ASP A 479 2.92 1.20 -28.61
N VAL A 480 2.76 1.98 -27.54
CA VAL A 480 1.52 2.00 -26.74
C VAL A 480 0.36 2.57 -27.56
N ALA A 481 0.59 3.66 -28.28
CA ALA A 481 -0.44 4.28 -29.11
C ALA A 481 -0.94 3.38 -30.25
N ARG A 482 -0.10 2.50 -30.79
CA ARG A 482 -0.47 1.52 -31.83
C ARG A 482 -1.15 0.28 -31.27
N THR A 483 -1.06 0.04 -29.97
CA THR A 483 -1.76 -1.08 -29.32
C THR A 483 -3.28 -0.84 -29.35
N CYS A 484 -4.02 -1.89 -29.69
CA CYS A 484 -5.48 -1.86 -29.72
C CYS A 484 -6.03 -1.81 -28.29
N HIS A 485 -6.62 -0.67 -27.90
CA HIS A 485 -7.27 -0.50 -26.61
C HIS A 485 -8.77 -0.78 -26.78
N ALA A 486 -9.37 -1.44 -25.80
CA ALA A 486 -10.80 -1.71 -25.81
C ALA A 486 -11.61 -0.41 -25.73
N HIS A 487 -12.71 -0.33 -26.48
CA HIS A 487 -13.62 0.80 -26.49
C HIS A 487 -15.02 0.41 -25.99
N PRO A 488 -15.67 1.19 -25.09
CA PRO A 488 -15.13 2.37 -24.40
C PRO A 488 -14.42 1.99 -23.09
N THR A 489 -13.18 2.46 -22.88
CA THR A 489 -12.44 2.31 -21.60
C THR A 489 -11.72 3.60 -21.19
N VAL A 490 -11.42 3.74 -19.89
CA VAL A 490 -10.60 4.85 -19.38
C VAL A 490 -9.16 4.73 -19.89
N SER A 491 -8.66 3.50 -20.11
CA SER A 491 -7.33 3.23 -20.68
C SER A 491 -7.12 3.87 -22.06
N GLU A 492 -8.18 4.15 -22.83
CA GLU A 492 -8.05 4.91 -24.09
C GLU A 492 -7.41 6.30 -23.89
N ALA A 493 -7.50 6.89 -22.69
CA ALA A 493 -6.79 8.13 -22.38
C ALA A 493 -5.26 7.97 -22.40
N LEU A 494 -4.73 6.81 -22.01
CA LEU A 494 -3.30 6.51 -22.11
C LEU A 494 -2.88 6.39 -23.58
N LYS A 495 -3.66 5.65 -24.38
CA LYS A 495 -3.46 5.57 -25.84
C LYS A 495 -3.39 6.95 -26.49
N GLU A 496 -4.35 7.82 -26.21
CA GLU A 496 -4.40 9.16 -26.80
C GLU A 496 -3.28 10.07 -26.28
N ALA A 497 -2.90 9.98 -25.01
CA ALA A 497 -1.76 10.74 -24.48
C ALA A 497 -0.44 10.29 -25.12
N CYS A 498 -0.25 8.98 -25.32
CA CYS A 498 0.87 8.43 -26.09
C CYS A 498 0.83 8.91 -27.55
N LEU A 499 -0.33 8.89 -28.21
CA LEU A 499 -0.49 9.39 -29.58
C LEU A 499 -0.17 10.89 -29.71
N GLN A 500 -0.57 11.68 -28.72
CA GLN A 500 -0.24 13.09 -28.60
C GLN A 500 1.25 13.34 -28.32
N THR A 501 1.98 12.33 -27.82
CA THR A 501 3.40 12.45 -27.47
C THR A 501 4.26 12.41 -28.72
N TYR A 502 4.11 11.39 -29.58
CA TYR A 502 4.93 11.24 -30.80
C TYR A 502 4.35 11.92 -32.04
N LEU A 503 3.03 12.19 -32.07
CA LEU A 503 2.36 12.77 -33.24
C LEU A 503 1.23 13.74 -32.85
N LYS A 504 -0.03 13.31 -32.96
CA LYS A 504 -1.23 14.11 -32.73
C LYS A 504 -2.39 13.20 -32.36
N ALA A 505 -3.02 13.46 -31.21
CA ALA A 505 -4.21 12.75 -30.75
C ALA A 505 -5.40 12.92 -31.71
N ILE A 506 -6.30 11.93 -31.71
CA ILE A 506 -7.48 11.88 -32.58
C ILE A 506 -8.68 12.57 -31.94
N HIS A 507 -8.79 12.49 -30.60
CA HIS A 507 -10.02 12.83 -29.87
C HIS A 507 -9.92 14.08 -28.98
N ILE A 508 -9.00 15.01 -29.26
CA ILE A 508 -8.77 16.24 -28.46
C ILE A 508 -8.76 17.51 -29.30
#